data_AF-A0AAN7B251-F1
#
_entry.id   AF-A0AAN7B251-F1
#
_cell.length_a   1.000
_cell.length_b   1.000
_cell.length_c   1.000
_cell.angle_alpha   90.00
_cell.angle_beta   90.00
_cell.angle_gamma   90.00
#
_symmetry.space_group_name_H-M   'P 1'
#
loop_
_entity.id
_entity.type
_entity.pdbx_description
1 polymer ?
#
loop_
_entity_poly.entity_id
_entity_poly.type
_entity_poly.pdbx_seq_one_letter_code
_entity_poly.pdbx_strand_id
1 'polypeptide(L)'
;TPKNIKSGFRATGIWPFNRQKGLRSPLLLENTTKRSILKPTKSGVAPVTPKPKKVVFTTPGPWKTPMKAINLTIQLGQINVANKGNRMQRSLFRKVEKAFDLKDLKVAILETENEALKAELWDLKHKKKKKVELSPNSKFAGVRAVARARRGDPDIDDSFIGESEVGLVDETASCIVIS
;
A
#
# COMPACT_ATOMS: atom_id res chain seq x y z
N THR A 1 18.68 38.32 10.73
CA THR A 1 17.85 39.54 10.52
C THR A 1 17.90 39.96 9.04
N PRO A 2 16.80 40.49 8.48
CA PRO A 2 16.73 40.88 7.07
C PRO A 2 17.72 41.99 6.67
N LYS A 3 18.16 42.81 7.64
CA LYS A 3 19.17 43.87 7.43
C LYS A 3 20.56 43.30 7.09
N ASN A 4 20.99 42.23 7.75
CA ASN A 4 22.30 41.60 7.50
C ASN A 4 22.37 40.91 6.13
N ILE A 5 21.23 40.38 5.65
CA ILE A 5 21.13 39.79 4.32
C ILE A 5 21.27 40.90 3.26
N LYS A 6 20.55 42.03 3.43
CA LYS A 6 20.64 43.19 2.53
C LYS A 6 22.02 43.85 2.55
N SER A 7 22.71 43.91 3.69
CA SER A 7 24.06 44.46 3.77
C SER A 7 25.09 43.57 3.05
N GLY A 8 24.98 42.24 3.15
CA GLY A 8 25.83 41.32 2.39
C GLY A 8 25.69 41.48 0.88
N PHE A 9 24.46 41.64 0.37
CA PHE A 9 24.23 41.91 -1.05
C PHE A 9 24.72 43.30 -1.48
N ARG A 10 24.65 44.31 -0.61
CA ARG A 10 25.21 45.65 -0.87
C ARG A 10 26.74 45.64 -0.91
N ALA A 11 27.39 44.95 0.03
CA ALA A 11 28.85 44.86 0.11
C ALA A 11 29.44 44.10 -1.10
N THR A 12 28.81 43.00 -1.48
CA THR A 12 29.24 42.21 -2.65
C THR A 12 28.80 42.83 -3.96
N GLY A 13 27.79 43.71 -3.95
CA GLY A 13 27.21 44.34 -5.14
C GLY A 13 26.61 43.30 -6.09
N ILE A 14 26.16 42.15 -5.58
CA ILE A 14 25.53 41.08 -6.36
C ILE A 14 24.01 41.36 -6.41
N TRP A 15 23.25 40.55 -7.15
CA TRP A 15 21.77 40.59 -7.20
C TRP A 15 21.13 40.91 -5.82
N PRO A 16 20.13 41.80 -5.72
CA PRO A 16 19.36 42.43 -6.81
C PRO A 16 19.96 43.70 -7.42
N PHE A 17 21.07 44.22 -6.87
CA PHE A 17 21.56 45.56 -7.23
C PHE A 17 22.37 45.57 -8.54
N ASN A 18 23.10 44.51 -8.87
CA ASN A 18 23.82 44.39 -10.14
C ASN A 18 23.71 42.98 -10.74
N ARG A 19 22.81 42.84 -11.72
CA ARG A 19 22.60 41.61 -12.49
C ARG A 19 23.84 41.16 -13.26
N GLN A 20 24.59 42.10 -13.81
CA GLN A 20 25.72 41.80 -14.70
C GLN A 20 26.91 41.24 -13.92
N LYS A 21 27.06 41.60 -12.63
CA LYS A 21 28.18 41.13 -11.81
C LYS A 21 28.17 39.61 -11.59
N GLY A 22 26.98 39.01 -11.47
CA GLY A 22 26.85 37.55 -11.42
C GLY A 22 27.25 36.87 -12.73
N LEU A 23 26.88 37.48 -13.86
CA LEU A 23 27.19 36.99 -15.21
C LEU A 23 28.66 37.14 -15.59
N ARG A 24 29.35 38.14 -15.03
CA ARG A 24 30.80 38.37 -15.21
C ARG A 24 31.67 37.64 -14.18
N SER A 25 31.14 36.61 -13.51
CA SER A 25 31.96 35.82 -12.61
C SER A 25 32.99 34.99 -13.41
N PRO A 26 34.23 34.87 -12.92
CA PRO A 26 35.30 34.13 -13.63
C PRO A 26 34.90 32.68 -13.89
N LEU A 27 34.14 32.06 -12.97
CA LEU A 27 33.57 30.71 -13.09
C LEU A 27 32.65 30.54 -14.30
N LEU A 28 32.02 31.61 -14.79
CA LEU A 28 31.19 31.60 -16.00
C LEU A 28 31.96 32.07 -17.24
N LEU A 29 32.96 32.95 -17.07
CA LEU A 29 33.74 33.54 -18.16
C LEU A 29 34.86 32.65 -18.71
N GLU A 30 35.28 31.61 -18.01
CA GLU A 30 36.34 30.66 -18.43
C GLU A 30 36.13 30.07 -19.84
N ASN A 31 34.90 30.08 -20.36
CA ASN A 31 34.55 29.62 -21.71
C ASN A 31 34.53 30.72 -22.79
N THR A 32 34.63 32.00 -22.42
CA THR A 32 34.41 33.14 -23.33
C THR A 32 35.72 33.76 -23.82
N THR A 33 36.71 33.93 -22.93
CA THR A 33 38.00 34.55 -23.27
C THR A 33 38.94 33.62 -24.03
N LYS A 34 38.75 32.30 -23.96
CA LYS A 34 39.54 31.34 -24.76
C LYS A 34 39.15 31.32 -26.25
N ARG A 35 38.14 32.08 -26.68
CA ARG A 35 37.63 32.07 -28.06
C ARG A 35 37.94 33.33 -28.89
N SER A 36 38.59 34.36 -28.33
CA SER A 36 38.73 35.65 -29.04
C SER A 36 40.08 35.90 -29.73
N ILE A 37 40.94 34.89 -29.95
CA ILE A 37 42.22 35.05 -30.68
C ILE A 37 42.23 34.25 -32.01
N LEU A 38 41.10 33.70 -32.45
CA LEU A 38 41.00 33.05 -33.76
C LEU A 38 40.16 33.91 -34.70
N LYS A 39 40.81 34.42 -35.75
CA LYS A 39 40.24 35.18 -36.88
C LYS A 39 38.99 34.48 -37.45
N PRO A 40 38.04 35.22 -38.04
CA PRO A 40 36.79 34.64 -38.52
C PRO A 40 37.04 33.89 -39.84
N THR A 41 37.24 32.58 -39.75
CA THR A 41 37.04 31.70 -40.91
C THR A 41 35.56 31.38 -41.01
N LYS A 42 35.01 31.66 -42.19
CA LYS A 42 33.64 31.35 -42.58
C LYS A 42 33.43 29.84 -42.53
N SER A 43 32.90 29.31 -41.43
CA SER A 43 32.18 28.04 -41.44
C SER A 43 31.06 28.12 -40.42
N GLY A 44 29.83 28.24 -40.92
CA GLY A 44 28.63 28.19 -40.10
C GLY A 44 28.48 26.79 -39.52
N VAL A 45 28.97 26.59 -38.30
CA VAL A 45 28.59 25.45 -37.47
C VAL A 45 27.61 25.98 -36.43
N ALA A 46 26.33 25.73 -36.68
CA ALA A 46 25.27 25.99 -35.71
C ALA A 46 25.61 25.30 -34.37
N PRO A 47 25.23 25.90 -33.22
CA PRO A 47 25.47 25.28 -31.92
C PRO A 47 24.81 23.90 -31.90
N VAL A 48 25.63 22.85 -31.84
CA VAL A 48 25.15 21.48 -31.69
C VAL A 48 24.54 21.36 -30.31
N THR A 49 23.21 21.46 -30.22
CA THR A 49 22.47 21.02 -29.06
C THR A 49 22.82 19.55 -28.83
N PRO A 50 23.34 19.16 -27.65
CA PRO A 50 23.59 17.75 -27.38
C PRO A 50 22.25 17.04 -27.46
N LYS A 51 22.07 16.21 -28.49
CA LYS A 51 20.88 15.37 -28.64
C LYS A 51 20.73 14.57 -27.33
N PRO A 52 19.53 14.52 -26.72
CA PRO A 52 19.33 13.73 -25.52
C PRO A 52 19.75 12.30 -25.85
N LYS A 53 20.81 11.82 -25.19
CA LYS A 53 21.19 10.41 -25.28
C LYS A 53 19.95 9.64 -24.82
N LYS A 54 19.31 8.90 -25.74
CA LYS A 54 18.29 7.92 -25.37
C LYS A 54 18.99 6.94 -24.45
N VAL A 55 18.79 7.10 -23.15
CA VAL A 55 19.29 6.16 -22.16
C VAL A 55 18.41 4.93 -22.32
N VAL A 56 18.85 4.00 -23.16
CA VAL A 56 18.20 2.69 -23.25
C VAL A 56 18.50 2.01 -21.93
N PHE A 57 17.52 2.02 -21.03
CA PHE A 57 17.63 1.35 -19.75
C PHE A 57 17.53 -0.16 -20.01
N THR A 58 18.67 -0.83 -20.11
CA THR A 58 18.74 -2.28 -20.17
C THR A 58 18.69 -2.83 -18.75
N THR A 59 17.57 -3.43 -18.36
CA THR A 59 17.50 -4.18 -17.10
C THR A 59 18.38 -5.43 -17.17
N PRO A 60 19.05 -5.84 -16.09
CA PRO A 60 19.84 -7.09 -16.04
C PRO A 60 18.97 -8.37 -16.01
N GLY A 61 17.87 -8.41 -16.78
CA GLY A 61 16.93 -9.54 -16.82
C GLY A 61 15.48 -9.13 -17.10
N PRO A 62 14.59 -10.12 -17.30
CA PRO A 62 13.17 -9.88 -17.56
C PRO A 62 12.49 -9.36 -16.28
N TRP A 63 12.04 -8.10 -16.33
CA TRP A 63 11.25 -7.50 -15.26
C TRP A 63 9.88 -8.18 -15.19
N LYS A 64 9.48 -8.66 -14.00
CA LYS A 64 8.17 -9.27 -13.77
C LYS A 64 7.36 -8.40 -12.81
N THR A 65 6.05 -8.35 -12.98
CA THR A 65 5.14 -7.68 -12.03
C THR A 65 5.29 -8.32 -10.65
N PRO A 66 5.74 -7.58 -9.62
CA PRO A 66 5.94 -8.15 -8.30
C PRO A 66 4.58 -8.41 -7.63
N MET A 67 4.30 -9.67 -7.30
CA MET A 67 3.11 -10.05 -6.51
C MET A 67 3.28 -9.84 -5.01
N LYS A 68 4.53 -9.76 -4.53
CA LYS A 68 4.89 -9.57 -3.11
C LYS A 68 6.00 -8.53 -3.01
N ALA A 69 6.05 -7.81 -1.89
CA ALA A 69 7.10 -6.82 -1.61
C ALA A 69 8.52 -7.41 -1.73
N ILE A 70 8.71 -8.67 -1.29
CA ILE A 70 9.98 -9.40 -1.41
C ILE A 70 10.43 -9.53 -2.87
N ASN A 71 9.51 -9.72 -3.81
CA ASN A 71 9.87 -9.84 -5.22
C ASN A 71 10.41 -8.52 -5.77
N LEU A 72 9.84 -7.40 -5.31
CA LEU A 72 10.29 -6.06 -5.68
C LEU A 72 11.69 -5.77 -5.11
N THR A 73 11.94 -6.10 -3.84
CA THR A 73 13.26 -5.87 -3.22
C THR A 73 14.36 -6.71 -3.86
N ILE A 74 14.07 -7.97 -4.22
CA ILE A 74 15.02 -8.83 -4.95
C ILE A 74 15.36 -8.22 -6.32
N GLN A 75 14.34 -7.83 -7.09
CA GLN A 75 14.53 -7.23 -8.42
C GLN A 75 15.30 -5.89 -8.35
N LEU A 76 14.98 -5.04 -7.37
CA LEU A 76 15.68 -3.78 -7.17
C LEU A 76 17.11 -3.99 -6.65
N GLY A 77 17.35 -5.01 -5.84
CA GLY A 77 18.68 -5.45 -5.42
C GLY A 77 19.57 -5.76 -6.62
N GLN A 78 19.06 -6.56 -7.59
CA GLN A 78 19.77 -6.88 -8.82
C GLN A 78 20.11 -5.62 -9.64
N ILE A 79 19.15 -4.71 -9.79
CA ILE A 79 19.36 -3.43 -10.49
C ILE A 79 20.39 -2.55 -9.77
N ASN A 80 20.36 -2.49 -8.45
CA ASN A 80 21.29 -1.71 -7.65
C ASN A 80 22.73 -2.27 -7.73
N VAL A 81 22.88 -3.60 -7.79
CA VAL A 81 24.17 -4.26 -7.99
C VAL A 81 24.72 -3.99 -9.39
N ALA A 82 23.87 -4.03 -10.42
CA ALA A 82 24.27 -3.72 -11.79
C ALA A 82 24.58 -2.22 -11.99
N ASN A 83 23.87 -1.33 -11.30
CA ASN A 83 24.07 0.12 -11.37
C ASN A 83 24.96 0.67 -10.25
N LYS A 84 25.97 -0.11 -9.82
CA LYS A 84 26.97 0.33 -8.84
C LYS A 84 27.64 1.63 -9.33
N GLY A 85 27.18 2.77 -8.82
CA GLY A 85 27.70 4.10 -9.14
C GLY A 85 26.63 5.17 -9.35
N ASN A 86 25.40 4.81 -9.74
CA ASN A 86 24.36 5.80 -10.01
C ASN A 86 23.56 6.14 -8.74
N ARG A 87 23.93 7.24 -8.06
CA ARG A 87 23.26 7.71 -6.84
C ARG A 87 21.76 8.01 -7.06
N MET A 88 21.41 8.59 -8.21
CA MET A 88 20.04 8.99 -8.50
C MET A 88 19.13 7.77 -8.66
N GLN A 89 19.56 6.76 -9.42
CA GLN A 89 18.79 5.52 -9.58
C GLN A 89 18.57 4.81 -8.24
N ARG A 90 19.61 4.65 -7.42
CA ARG A 90 19.47 4.07 -6.07
C ARG A 90 18.47 4.83 -5.20
N SER A 91 18.50 6.16 -5.26
CA SER A 91 17.55 6.98 -4.50
C SER A 91 16.12 6.84 -5.01
N LEU A 92 15.91 6.71 -6.32
CA LEU A 92 14.58 6.51 -6.90
C LEU A 92 14.02 5.15 -6.50
N PHE A 93 14.82 4.09 -6.60
CA PHE A 93 14.38 2.75 -6.21
C PHE A 93 14.08 2.62 -4.72
N ARG A 94 14.91 3.20 -3.85
CA ARG A 94 14.59 3.27 -2.41
C ARG A 94 13.30 4.04 -2.11
N LYS A 95 12.97 5.06 -2.91
CA LYS A 95 11.69 5.77 -2.75
C LYS A 95 10.51 4.88 -3.14
N VAL A 96 10.67 4.07 -4.19
CA VAL A 96 9.65 3.10 -4.61
C VAL A 96 9.44 2.03 -3.55
N GLU A 97 10.53 1.45 -3.01
CA GLU A 97 10.47 0.48 -1.90
C GLU A 97 9.70 1.06 -0.71
N LYS A 98 10.13 2.23 -0.21
CA LYS A 98 9.45 2.90 0.91
C LYS A 98 7.98 3.18 0.65
N ALA A 99 7.62 3.57 -0.57
CA ALA A 99 6.23 3.84 -0.91
C ALA A 99 5.37 2.57 -0.88
N PHE A 100 5.96 1.42 -1.20
CA PHE A 100 5.30 0.12 -1.08
C PHE A 100 5.14 -0.29 0.38
N ASP A 101 6.19 -0.17 1.19
CA ASP A 101 6.15 -0.48 2.62
C ASP A 101 5.07 0.33 3.35
N LEU A 102 4.92 1.62 3.01
CA LEU A 102 3.86 2.47 3.57
C LEU A 102 2.45 2.01 3.17
N LYS A 103 2.28 1.49 1.95
CA LYS A 103 1.00 0.94 1.51
C LYS A 103 0.70 -0.36 2.25
N ASP A 104 1.67 -1.24 2.37
CA ASP A 104 1.52 -2.52 3.06
C ASP A 104 1.18 -2.30 4.54
N LEU A 105 1.83 -1.33 5.21
CA LEU A 105 1.45 -0.91 6.56
C LEU A 105 0.00 -0.42 6.63
N LYS A 106 -0.42 0.42 5.68
CA LYS A 106 -1.79 0.93 5.66
C LYS A 106 -2.80 -0.21 5.47
N VAL A 107 -2.51 -1.17 4.59
CA VAL A 107 -3.36 -2.35 4.37
C VAL A 107 -3.45 -3.17 5.66
N ALA A 108 -2.32 -3.45 6.32
CA ALA A 108 -2.31 -4.20 7.57
C ALA A 108 -3.14 -3.51 8.67
N ILE A 109 -3.03 -2.18 8.82
CA ILE A 109 -3.84 -1.42 9.79
C ILE A 109 -5.34 -1.54 9.46
N LEU A 110 -5.70 -1.40 8.18
CA LEU A 110 -7.11 -1.52 7.78
C LEU A 110 -7.64 -2.94 7.98
N GLU A 111 -6.82 -3.96 7.76
CA GLU A 111 -7.20 -5.35 8.00
C GLU A 111 -7.47 -5.61 9.48
N THR A 112 -6.59 -5.15 10.38
CA THR A 112 -6.78 -5.31 11.83
C THR A 112 -7.99 -4.54 12.35
N GLU A 113 -8.24 -3.32 11.86
CA GLU A 113 -9.45 -2.56 12.18
C GLU A 113 -10.72 -3.29 11.71
N ASN A 114 -10.68 -3.87 10.50
CA ASN A 114 -11.80 -4.61 9.94
C ASN A 114 -12.10 -5.89 10.73
N GLU A 115 -11.06 -6.61 11.17
CA GLU A 115 -11.19 -7.76 12.07
C GLU A 115 -11.78 -7.38 13.42
N ALA A 116 -11.32 -6.29 14.03
CA ALA A 116 -11.87 -5.77 15.28
C ALA A 116 -13.35 -5.41 15.14
N LEU A 117 -13.72 -4.66 14.09
CA LEU A 117 -15.12 -4.30 13.83
C LEU A 117 -16.00 -5.54 13.57
N LYS A 118 -15.49 -6.55 12.88
CA LYS A 118 -16.21 -7.82 12.68
C LYS A 118 -16.41 -8.56 14.00
N ALA A 119 -15.42 -8.57 14.88
CA ALA A 119 -15.54 -9.17 16.20
C ALA A 119 -16.60 -8.44 17.05
N GLU A 120 -16.62 -7.10 17.04
CA GLU A 120 -17.65 -6.31 17.72
C GLU A 120 -19.05 -6.59 17.17
N LEU A 121 -19.21 -6.67 15.85
CA LEU A 121 -20.47 -7.03 15.21
C LEU A 121 -20.90 -8.44 15.58
N TRP A 122 -19.96 -9.38 15.68
CA TRP A 122 -20.23 -10.74 16.15
C TRP A 122 -20.74 -10.71 17.59
N ASP A 123 -20.05 -10.03 18.50
CA ASP A 123 -20.49 -9.88 19.90
C ASP A 123 -21.87 -9.23 20.02
N LEU A 124 -22.14 -8.16 19.25
CA LEU A 124 -23.44 -7.50 19.24
C LEU A 124 -24.54 -8.39 18.68
N LYS A 125 -24.24 -9.18 17.64
CA LYS A 125 -25.19 -10.14 17.07
C LYS A 125 -25.55 -11.23 18.08
N HIS A 126 -24.58 -11.72 18.86
CA HIS A 126 -24.83 -12.72 19.91
C HIS A 126 -25.52 -12.12 21.14
N LYS A 127 -25.29 -10.85 21.46
CA LYS A 127 -25.98 -10.16 22.57
C LYS A 127 -27.47 -9.91 22.30
N LYS A 128 -27.88 -9.78 21.03
CA LYS A 128 -29.30 -9.64 20.66
C LYS A 128 -30.01 -11.00 20.78
N LYS A 129 -30.91 -11.12 21.75
CA LYS A 129 -31.80 -12.29 21.87
C LYS A 129 -32.65 -12.42 20.60
N LYS A 130 -32.61 -13.58 19.93
CA LYS A 130 -33.57 -13.88 18.85
C LYS A 130 -34.98 -13.97 19.42
N LYS A 131 -35.95 -13.34 18.76
CA LYS A 131 -37.36 -13.48 19.08
C LYS A 131 -37.80 -14.90 18.71
N VAL A 132 -38.44 -15.59 19.64
CA VAL A 132 -39.06 -16.89 19.34
C VAL A 132 -40.37 -16.62 18.62
N GLU A 133 -40.53 -17.19 17.43
CA GLU A 133 -41.79 -17.11 16.70
C GLU A 133 -42.86 -17.93 17.43
N LEU A 134 -44.01 -17.29 17.68
CA LEU A 134 -45.16 -17.92 18.32
C LEU A 134 -46.16 -18.29 17.23
N SER A 135 -46.69 -19.51 17.29
CA SER A 135 -47.82 -19.85 16.43
C SER A 135 -49.05 -19.04 16.86
N PRO A 136 -49.92 -18.61 15.92
CA PRO A 136 -51.04 -17.71 16.21
C PRO A 136 -52.05 -18.30 17.20
N ASN A 137 -52.09 -19.63 17.35
CA ASN A 137 -52.98 -20.34 18.26
C ASN A 137 -52.33 -20.70 19.61
N SER A 138 -51.04 -20.39 19.81
CA SER A 138 -50.34 -20.69 21.08
C SER A 138 -50.11 -19.42 21.91
N LYS A 139 -50.50 -19.47 23.18
CA LYS A 139 -50.26 -18.38 24.14
C LYS A 139 -48.81 -18.32 24.63
N PHE A 140 -48.05 -19.42 24.54
CA PHE A 140 -46.66 -19.53 25.03
C PHE A 140 -45.74 -20.20 24.01
N ALA A 141 -44.44 -19.91 24.08
CA ALA A 141 -43.44 -20.57 23.26
C ALA A 141 -43.14 -21.98 23.78
N GLY A 142 -43.13 -22.97 22.89
CA GLY A 142 -42.72 -24.33 23.24
C GLY A 142 -41.23 -24.43 23.55
N VAL A 143 -40.85 -25.28 24.52
CA VAL A 143 -39.46 -25.42 25.00
C VAL A 143 -38.48 -25.78 23.86
N ARG A 144 -38.91 -26.60 22.90
CA ARG A 144 -38.10 -26.96 21.71
C ARG A 144 -37.84 -25.75 20.80
N ALA A 145 -38.86 -24.92 20.56
CA ALA A 145 -38.73 -23.70 19.76
C ALA A 145 -37.79 -22.69 20.44
N VAL A 146 -37.88 -22.54 21.78
CA VAL A 146 -36.95 -21.72 22.56
C VAL A 146 -35.51 -22.25 22.47
N ALA A 147 -35.31 -23.56 22.58
CA ALA A 147 -33.99 -24.18 22.47
C ALA A 147 -33.36 -24.01 21.07
N ARG A 148 -34.16 -24.13 20.01
CA ARG A 148 -33.71 -23.87 18.62
C ARG A 148 -33.33 -22.42 18.39
N ALA A 149 -34.18 -21.48 18.80
CA ALA A 149 -33.90 -20.05 18.66
C ALA A 149 -32.60 -19.63 19.40
N ARG A 150 -32.28 -20.31 20.51
CA ARG A 150 -31.00 -20.14 21.24
C ARG A 150 -29.79 -20.73 20.52
N ARG A 151 -29.93 -21.89 19.86
CA ARG A 151 -28.85 -22.52 19.08
C ARG A 151 -28.59 -21.84 17.74
N GLY A 152 -29.56 -21.08 17.24
CA GLY A 152 -29.43 -20.36 15.98
C GLY A 152 -29.63 -21.24 14.75
N ASP A 153 -30.17 -22.44 14.94
CA ASP A 153 -30.59 -23.35 13.87
C ASP A 153 -31.59 -22.64 12.95
N PRO A 154 -31.54 -22.89 11.62
CA PRO A 154 -32.56 -22.35 10.71
C PRO A 154 -33.94 -22.88 11.09
N ASP A 155 -34.96 -22.05 10.90
CA ASP A 155 -36.35 -22.40 11.19
C ASP A 155 -36.78 -23.51 10.23
N ILE A 156 -36.78 -24.75 10.73
CA ILE A 156 -37.36 -25.90 10.05
C ILE A 156 -38.83 -25.93 10.46
N ASP A 157 -39.71 -25.83 9.48
CA ASP A 157 -41.16 -25.90 9.65
C ASP A 157 -41.55 -27.29 10.19
N ASP A 158 -41.70 -27.39 11.51
CA ASP A 158 -42.11 -28.60 12.24
C ASP A 158 -43.63 -28.88 12.13
N SER A 159 -44.29 -28.45 11.05
CA SER A 159 -45.72 -28.69 10.84
C SER A 159 -46.08 -30.14 10.49
N PHE A 160 -45.18 -31.11 10.70
CA PHE A 160 -45.40 -32.52 10.32
C PHE A 160 -45.26 -33.55 11.46
N ILE A 161 -45.29 -33.19 12.75
CA ILE A 161 -45.29 -34.26 13.79
C ILE A 161 -46.31 -34.00 14.91
N GLY A 162 -47.56 -34.33 14.58
CA GLY A 162 -48.56 -34.97 15.44
C GLY A 162 -49.41 -35.82 14.50
N GLU A 163 -49.65 -37.12 14.66
CA GLU A 163 -49.71 -37.99 15.82
C GLU A 163 -49.43 -39.43 15.34
N SER A 164 -48.74 -40.25 16.13
CA SER A 164 -49.02 -41.69 16.22
C SER A 164 -48.40 -42.27 17.49
N GLU A 165 -49.30 -42.62 18.40
CA GLU A 165 -49.25 -43.63 19.46
C GLU A 165 -48.00 -44.53 19.62
N VAL A 166 -47.59 -44.60 20.89
CA VAL A 166 -47.09 -45.75 21.68
C VAL A 166 -46.44 -46.96 20.99
N GLY A 167 -45.22 -47.27 21.43
CA GLY A 167 -44.51 -48.52 21.17
C GLY A 167 -43.29 -48.71 22.08
N LEU A 168 -43.55 -49.24 23.28
CA LEU A 168 -42.74 -50.08 24.18
C LEU A 168 -41.27 -50.44 23.76
N VAL A 169 -40.31 -50.05 24.63
CA VAL A 169 -39.15 -50.81 25.23
C VAL A 169 -38.20 -51.57 24.24
N ASP A 170 -36.87 -51.38 24.23
CA ASP A 170 -35.94 -52.05 25.16
C ASP A 170 -34.54 -51.40 25.24
N GLU A 171 -34.04 -51.30 26.47
CA GLU A 171 -32.64 -51.06 26.80
C GLU A 171 -31.81 -52.28 26.39
N THR A 172 -30.88 -52.12 25.45
CA THR A 172 -29.69 -52.98 25.46
C THR A 172 -28.44 -52.12 25.33
N ALA A 173 -27.69 -52.10 26.42
CA ALA A 173 -26.37 -51.50 26.53
C ALA A 173 -25.46 -52.07 25.44
N SER A 174 -24.92 -51.19 24.60
CA SER A 174 -23.81 -51.53 23.70
C SER A 174 -22.53 -51.63 24.53
N CYS A 175 -22.11 -52.86 24.78
CA CYS A 175 -20.85 -53.19 25.46
C CYS A 175 -19.67 -52.71 24.59
N ILE A 176 -18.77 -51.90 25.15
CA ILE A 176 -17.46 -51.65 24.53
C ILE A 176 -16.60 -52.89 24.77
N VAL A 177 -16.19 -53.57 23.70
CA VAL A 177 -15.14 -54.60 23.76
C VAL A 177 -13.80 -53.91 23.50
N ILE A 178 -12.90 -54.01 24.47
CA ILE A 178 -11.48 -53.71 24.29
C ILE A 178 -10.80 -55.07 24.09
N SER A 179 -10.15 -55.23 22.94
CA SER A 179 -9.18 -56.29 22.66
C SER A 179 -7.92 -55.65 22.11
#